data_AF-A0A418SY17-F1
#
_entry.id   AF-A0A418SY17-F1
#
_cell.length_a   1.000
_cell.length_b   1.000
_cell.length_c   1.000
_cell.angle_alpha   90.00
_cell.angle_beta   90.00
_cell.angle_gamma   90.00
#
_symmetry.space_group_name_H-M   'P 1'
#
loop_
_entity.id
_entity.type
_entity.pdbx_description
1 polymer ?
#
loop_
_entity_poly.entity_id
_entity_poly.type
_entity_poly.pdbx_seq_one_letter_code
_entity_poly.pdbx_strand_id
1 'polypeptide(L)'
;MVEDEVALEVVNDDASYRIPEIDLIIRRRTEERYSFRDADFTSLCGMTATKRGFSRADCSVCTNTRTILTCDEVNFYIHATLDAYEEEKRIYSQNWNKTIPRDMMCPWLAGWHDRSNGNPPGKRLTARSYGTRLSAGG
;
A
#
# COMPACT_ATOMS: atom_id res chain seq x y z
N MET A 1 9.73 16.71 27.52
CA MET A 1 8.43 16.19 27.07
C MET A 1 8.76 15.07 26.10
N VAL A 2 8.28 13.86 26.34
CA VAL A 2 8.58 12.70 25.48
C VAL A 2 7.47 12.68 24.43
N GLU A 3 7.83 12.88 23.16
CA GLU A 3 6.90 12.66 22.05
C GLU A 3 6.78 11.16 21.85
N ASP A 4 5.58 10.61 22.06
CA ASP A 4 5.31 9.20 21.81
C ASP A 4 5.23 8.98 20.30
N GLU A 5 6.29 8.40 19.74
CA GLU A 5 6.34 7.93 18.35
C GLU A 5 5.84 6.48 18.31
N VAL A 6 4.76 6.24 17.57
CA VAL A 6 4.26 4.89 17.32
C VAL A 6 4.82 4.44 15.97
N ALA A 7 5.58 3.35 15.98
CA ALA A 7 6.11 2.72 14.77
C ALA A 7 5.65 1.25 14.67
N LEU A 8 5.16 0.87 13.50
CA LEU A 8 4.83 -0.52 13.14
C LEU A 8 5.76 -0.96 12.01
N GLU A 9 6.50 -2.05 12.24
CA GLU A 9 7.30 -2.72 11.23
C GLU A 9 6.69 -4.10 10.90
N VAL A 10 6.43 -4.33 9.62
CA VAL A 10 5.90 -5.59 9.11
C VAL A 10 6.91 -6.14 8.10
N VAL A 11 7.41 -7.33 8.34
CA VAL A 11 8.24 -8.06 7.38
C VAL A 11 7.50 -9.32 6.97
N ASN A 12 7.15 -9.39 5.69
CA ASN A 12 6.66 -10.61 5.06
C ASN A 12 7.77 -11.16 4.16
N ASP A 13 8.45 -12.20 4.64
CA ASP A 13 9.41 -12.96 3.85
C ASP A 13 8.78 -14.33 3.56
N ASP A 14 7.97 -14.39 2.50
CA ASP A 14 7.39 -15.64 2.03
C ASP A 14 8.54 -16.51 1.49
N ALA A 15 8.78 -17.64 2.16
CA ALA A 15 9.73 -18.65 1.70
C ALA A 15 9.49 -18.96 0.21
N SER A 16 10.57 -19.07 -0.55
CA SER A 16 10.47 -19.35 -1.99
C SER A 16 9.66 -20.62 -2.23
N TYR A 17 8.65 -20.57 -3.09
CA TYR A 17 7.85 -21.74 -3.45
C TYR A 17 7.96 -22.03 -4.94
N ARG A 18 7.80 -23.31 -5.29
CA ARG A 18 7.85 -23.81 -6.66
C ARG A 18 6.45 -24.22 -7.10
N ILE A 19 6.09 -23.87 -8.32
CA ILE A 19 4.93 -24.38 -9.05
C ILE A 19 5.42 -25.53 -9.93
N PRO A 20 5.23 -26.81 -9.56
CA PRO A 20 5.85 -27.94 -10.24
C PRO A 20 5.43 -28.09 -11.71
N GLU A 21 4.17 -27.77 -12.02
CA GLU A 21 3.56 -27.97 -13.34
C GLU A 21 4.26 -27.17 -14.45
N ILE A 22 4.88 -26.05 -14.09
CA ILE A 22 5.58 -25.14 -15.02
C ILE A 22 7.05 -24.92 -14.67
N ASP A 23 7.57 -25.63 -13.66
CA ASP A 23 8.94 -25.49 -13.15
C ASP A 23 9.30 -24.03 -12.80
N LEU A 24 8.38 -23.30 -12.18
CA LEU A 24 8.57 -21.89 -11.83
C LEU A 24 8.82 -21.74 -10.33
N ILE A 25 9.93 -21.10 -9.97
CA ILE A 25 10.23 -20.71 -8.60
C ILE A 25 9.88 -19.23 -8.41
N ILE A 26 9.12 -18.94 -7.36
CA ILE A 26 8.66 -17.59 -7.01
C ILE A 26 9.29 -17.20 -5.68
N ARG A 27 9.88 -16.00 -5.62
CA ARG A 27 10.44 -15.39 -4.40
C ARG A 27 9.75 -14.07 -4.10
N ARG A 28 9.41 -13.82 -2.85
CA ARG A 28 8.64 -12.63 -2.44
C ARG A 28 9.12 -12.19 -1.07
N ARG A 29 9.53 -10.92 -0.98
CA ARG A 29 9.80 -10.28 0.29
C ARG A 29 9.22 -8.88 0.27
N THR A 30 8.49 -8.52 1.30
CA THR A 30 7.92 -7.19 1.49
C THR A 30 8.24 -6.72 2.90
N GLU A 31 8.76 -5.51 3.01
CA GLU A 31 9.04 -4.81 4.26
C GLU A 31 8.21 -3.54 4.28
N GLU A 32 7.43 -3.35 5.33
CA GLU A 32 6.59 -2.17 5.51
C GLU A 32 6.90 -1.54 6.85
N ARG A 33 6.98 -0.21 6.86
CA ARG A 33 7.18 0.59 8.06
C ARG A 33 6.18 1.72 8.07
N TYR A 34 5.47 1.88 9.18
CA TYR A 34 4.53 2.97 9.37
C TYR A 34 4.88 3.68 10.66
N SER A 35 4.93 5.01 10.64
CA SER A 35 5.08 5.81 11.85
C SER A 35 4.17 7.03 11.84
N PHE A 36 3.75 7.45 13.03
CA PHE A 36 3.04 8.71 13.26
C PHE A 36 3.26 9.17 14.71
N ARG A 37 3.05 10.45 14.95
CA ARG A 37 3.04 11.09 16.27
C ARG A 37 1.59 11.32 16.68
N ASP A 38 1.19 10.70 17.78
CA ASP A 38 -0.14 10.66 18.38
C ASP A 38 -1.20 11.61 17.75
N ALA A 39 -1.25 12.87 18.18
CA ALA A 39 -2.25 13.86 17.75
C ALA A 39 -1.91 14.64 16.46
N ASP A 40 -0.74 14.40 15.87
CA ASP A 40 -0.29 15.08 14.65
C ASP A 40 -0.56 14.22 13.42
N PHE A 41 -1.74 14.40 12.83
CA PHE A 41 -2.15 13.72 11.59
C PHE A 41 -1.34 14.14 10.34
N THR A 42 -0.42 15.09 10.46
CA THR A 42 0.53 15.48 9.40
C THR A 42 1.85 14.73 9.50
N SER A 43 2.09 14.02 10.60
CA SER A 43 3.32 13.26 10.83
C SER A 43 3.32 11.84 10.25
N LEU A 44 2.23 11.42 9.58
CA LEU A 44 2.12 10.07 9.04
C LEU A 44 3.21 9.82 7.99
N CYS A 45 4.01 8.79 8.23
CA CYS A 45 5.00 8.27 7.32
C CYS A 45 4.74 6.79 7.05
N GLY A 46 4.77 6.39 5.80
CA GLY A 46 4.68 5.00 5.37
C GLY A 46 5.81 4.67 4.42
N MET A 47 6.44 3.52 4.58
CA MET A 47 7.43 3.02 3.65
C MET A 47 7.13 1.57 3.33
N THR A 48 7.23 1.20 2.07
CA THR A 48 7.19 -0.20 1.63
C THR A 48 8.37 -0.46 0.70
N ALA A 49 9.07 -1.58 0.91
CA ALA A 49 10.01 -2.13 -0.04
C ALA A 49 9.57 -3.54 -0.40
N THR A 50 9.58 -3.87 -1.68
CA THR A 50 9.26 -5.21 -2.15
C THR A 50 10.34 -5.72 -3.08
N LYS A 51 10.70 -6.98 -2.92
CA LYS A 51 11.48 -7.76 -3.88
C LYS A 51 10.61 -8.91 -4.38
N ARG A 52 10.42 -8.99 -5.69
CA ARG A 52 9.75 -10.14 -6.34
C ARG A 52 10.68 -10.77 -7.36
N GLY A 53 10.88 -12.07 -7.25
CA GLY A 53 11.71 -12.85 -8.17
C GLY A 53 10.94 -14.00 -8.80
N PHE A 54 11.25 -14.28 -10.06
CA PHE A 54 10.75 -15.41 -10.82
C PHE A 54 11.94 -16.09 -11.49
N SER A 55 12.09 -17.40 -11.32
CA SER A 55 13.16 -18.15 -12.00
C SER A 55 12.67 -19.49 -12.52
N ARG A 56 13.07 -19.84 -13.74
CA ARG A 56 12.76 -21.09 -14.43
C ARG A 56 13.92 -21.45 -15.36
N ALA A 57 14.44 -22.67 -15.23
CA ALA A 57 15.61 -23.12 -15.99
C ALA A 57 16.73 -22.06 -15.95
N ASP A 58 17.16 -21.56 -17.11
CA ASP A 58 18.26 -20.60 -17.25
C ASP A 58 17.80 -19.13 -17.26
N CYS A 59 16.54 -18.86 -16.90
CA CYS A 59 15.98 -17.51 -16.85
C CYS A 59 15.62 -17.14 -15.41
N SER A 60 16.18 -16.03 -14.93
CA SER A 60 15.87 -15.41 -13.64
C SER A 60 15.58 -13.93 -13.82
N VAL A 61 14.44 -13.48 -13.32
CA VAL A 61 14.07 -12.05 -13.31
C VAL A 61 13.71 -11.60 -11.91
N CYS A 62 14.06 -10.36 -11.58
CA CYS A 62 13.77 -9.76 -10.28
C CYS A 62 13.29 -8.33 -10.44
N THR A 63 12.35 -7.91 -9.61
CA THR A 63 11.92 -6.51 -9.49
C THR A 63 12.02 -6.07 -8.04
N ASN A 64 12.68 -4.94 -7.84
CA ASN A 64 12.80 -4.27 -6.56
C ASN A 64 12.02 -2.96 -6.62
N THR A 65 11.11 -2.76 -5.68
CA THR A 65 10.39 -1.50 -5.52
C THR A 65 10.62 -0.92 -4.13
N ARG A 66 10.61 0.40 -4.04
CA ARG A 66 10.58 1.13 -2.78
C ARG A 66 9.65 2.31 -2.92
N THR A 67 8.72 2.45 -2.00
CA THR A 67 7.80 3.60 -1.95
C THR A 67 7.86 4.21 -0.56
N ILE A 68 7.97 5.52 -0.50
CA ILE A 68 7.88 6.33 0.71
C ILE A 68 6.68 7.27 0.52
N LEU A 69 5.81 7.27 1.50
CA LEU A 69 4.66 8.16 1.64
C LEU A 69 4.89 9.04 2.86
N THR A 70 4.80 10.34 2.66
CA THR A 70 4.67 11.34 3.73
C THR A 70 3.47 12.23 3.44
N CYS A 71 3.14 13.13 4.34
CA CYS A 71 2.02 14.03 4.15
C CYS A 71 2.22 15.36 4.87
N ASP A 72 1.38 16.34 4.52
CA ASP A 72 1.12 17.53 5.31
C ASP A 72 -0.39 17.70 5.48
N GLU A 73 -0.87 18.86 5.94
CA GLU A 73 -2.30 19.13 6.16
C GLU A 73 -3.18 18.92 4.91
N VAL A 74 -2.65 19.10 3.71
CA VAL A 74 -3.42 19.17 2.46
C VAL A 74 -2.96 18.22 1.37
N ASN A 75 -1.77 17.60 1.49
CA ASN A 75 -1.19 16.72 0.49
C ASN A 75 -0.64 15.42 1.09
N PHE A 76 -0.60 14.39 0.24
CA PHE A 76 0.29 13.24 0.34
C PHE A 76 1.44 13.41 -0.65
N TYR A 77 2.63 13.02 -0.23
CA TYR A 77 3.84 13.01 -1.04
C TYR A 77 4.29 11.57 -1.21
N ILE A 78 4.43 11.13 -2.46
CA ILE A 78 4.89 9.79 -2.80
C ILE A 78 6.21 9.90 -3.55
N HIS A 79 7.25 9.29 -2.98
CA HIS A 79 8.51 9.01 -3.66
C HIS A 79 8.64 7.51 -3.87
N ALA A 80 8.68 7.06 -5.12
CA ALA A 80 8.76 5.64 -5.45
C ALA A 80 9.90 5.34 -6.43
N THR A 81 10.51 4.18 -6.29
CA THR A 81 11.55 3.65 -7.18
C THR A 81 11.17 2.23 -7.61
N LEU A 82 11.51 1.88 -8.84
CA LEU A 82 11.39 0.53 -9.39
C LEU A 82 12.66 0.22 -10.18
N ASP A 83 13.30 -0.90 -9.86
CA ASP A 83 14.39 -1.47 -10.64
C ASP A 83 14.02 -2.89 -11.06
N ALA A 84 14.22 -3.24 -12.34
CA ALA A 84 14.02 -4.59 -12.85
C ALA A 84 15.33 -5.17 -13.40
N TYR A 85 15.54 -6.45 -13.12
CA TYR A 85 16.75 -7.20 -13.40
C TYR A 85 16.43 -8.47 -14.17
N GLU A 86 17.33 -8.83 -15.06
CA GLU A 86 17.47 -10.17 -15.64
C GLU A 86 18.83 -10.69 -15.19
N GLU A 87 18.84 -11.82 -14.50
CA GLU A 87 19.96 -12.29 -13.69
C GLU A 87 20.48 -11.17 -12.75
N GLU A 88 21.74 -10.78 -12.90
CA GLU A 88 22.37 -9.68 -12.15
C GLU A 88 22.34 -8.34 -12.89
N LYS A 89 21.87 -8.32 -14.15
CA LYS A 89 21.87 -7.13 -14.99
C LYS A 89 20.59 -6.34 -14.81
N ARG A 90 20.70 -5.09 -14.34
CA ARG A 90 19.56 -4.16 -14.34
C ARG A 90 19.20 -3.78 -15.77
N ILE A 91 17.98 -4.12 -16.19
CA ILE A 91 17.46 -3.84 -17.53
C ILE A 91 16.49 -2.66 -17.55
N TYR A 92 15.93 -2.28 -16.40
CA TYR A 92 14.98 -1.19 -16.28
C TYR A 92 15.10 -0.47 -14.94
N SER A 93 14.86 0.84 -14.93
CA SER A 93 14.82 1.66 -13.73
C SER A 93 13.87 2.83 -13.92
N GLN A 94 13.03 3.12 -12.93
CA GLN A 94 12.10 4.24 -12.95
C GLN A 94 11.91 4.82 -11.55
N ASN A 95 11.75 6.14 -11.49
CA ASN A 95 11.44 6.86 -10.26
C ASN A 95 10.19 7.72 -10.47
N TRP A 96 9.40 7.86 -9.41
CA TRP A 96 8.25 8.76 -9.35
C TRP A 96 8.37 9.66 -8.13
N ASN A 97 8.05 10.93 -8.34
CA ASN A 97 7.81 11.89 -7.27
C ASN A 97 6.46 12.54 -7.56
N LYS A 98 5.48 12.33 -6.67
CA LYS A 98 4.08 12.73 -6.89
C LYS A 98 3.54 13.40 -5.64
N THR A 99 2.81 14.48 -5.87
CA THR A 99 1.97 15.13 -4.85
C THR A 99 0.53 14.82 -5.15
N ILE A 100 -0.21 14.33 -4.17
CA ILE A 100 -1.63 13.98 -4.27
C ILE A 100 -2.39 14.78 -3.22
N PRO A 101 -3.29 15.69 -3.60
CA PRO A 101 -4.16 16.39 -2.66
C PRO A 101 -5.00 15.44 -1.78
N ARG A 102 -5.16 15.75 -0.49
CA ARG A 102 -5.91 14.93 0.49
C ARG A 102 -7.43 14.92 0.25
N ASP A 103 -7.95 15.91 -0.47
CA ASP A 103 -9.37 16.05 -0.81
C ASP A 103 -9.89 14.95 -1.76
N MET A 104 -8.99 14.21 -2.42
CA MET A 104 -9.34 13.15 -3.37
C MET A 104 -9.85 11.85 -2.72
N MET A 105 -9.85 11.71 -1.39
CA MET A 105 -10.35 10.50 -0.72
C MET A 105 -11.88 10.42 -0.61
N CYS A 106 -12.62 11.51 -0.84
CA CYS A 106 -14.10 11.49 -0.90
C CYS A 106 -14.67 12.60 -1.81
N PRO A 107 -14.81 12.38 -3.13
CA PRO A 107 -15.55 13.31 -3.99
C PRO A 107 -17.01 13.47 -3.57
N TRP A 108 -17.57 12.48 -2.86
CA TRP A 108 -18.95 12.47 -2.39
C TRP A 108 -19.21 13.38 -1.17
N LEU A 109 -18.17 13.77 -0.41
CA LEU A 109 -18.29 14.68 0.74
C LEU A 109 -17.89 16.12 0.42
N ALA A 110 -17.13 16.35 -0.66
CA ALA A 110 -16.72 17.70 -1.07
C ALA A 110 -17.90 18.65 -1.38
N GLY A 111 -19.11 18.11 -1.63
CA GLY A 111 -20.33 18.89 -1.81
C GLY A 111 -21.02 19.39 -0.54
N TRP A 112 -20.48 19.15 0.67
CA TRP A 112 -21.11 19.59 1.92
C TRP A 112 -20.81 21.04 2.33
N HIS A 113 -19.81 21.69 1.73
CA HIS A 113 -19.44 23.07 2.08
C HIS A 113 -20.23 24.16 1.34
N ASP A 114 -21.19 23.81 0.48
CA ASP A 114 -22.19 24.73 -0.04
C ASP A 114 -23.60 24.35 0.46
N ARG A 115 -24.04 24.97 1.55
CA ARG A 115 -25.44 24.92 2.00
C ARG A 115 -25.95 26.32 2.31
N SER A 116 -26.30 27.04 1.26
CA SER A 116 -27.25 28.14 1.34
C SER A 116 -28.67 27.76 0.88
N ASN A 117 -28.97 26.50 0.55
CA ASN A 117 -30.35 26.13 0.21
C ASN A 117 -30.73 24.68 0.57
N GLY A 118 -32.02 24.49 0.84
CA GLY A 118 -32.58 23.40 1.63
C GLY A 118 -32.55 21.98 1.04
N ASN A 119 -32.48 21.04 1.98
CA ASN A 119 -32.85 19.61 1.95
C ASN A 119 -31.93 18.59 1.23
N PRO A 120 -31.26 17.65 1.95
CA PRO A 120 -30.58 16.52 1.33
C PRO A 120 -31.57 15.42 0.89
N PRO A 121 -31.32 14.71 -0.22
CA PRO A 121 -32.16 13.58 -0.60
C PRO A 121 -31.93 12.42 0.38
N GLY A 122 -33.00 12.02 1.07
CA GLY A 122 -33.00 10.82 1.89
C GLY A 122 -32.69 9.58 1.03
N LYS A 123 -31.53 8.98 1.23
CA LYS A 123 -31.28 7.58 0.87
C LYS A 123 -30.75 6.85 2.09
N ARG A 124 -31.62 6.04 2.67
CA ARG A 124 -31.33 5.08 3.74
C ARG A 124 -30.36 4.03 3.18
N LEU A 125 -29.10 4.06 3.62
CA LEU A 125 -28.11 3.01 3.32
C LEU A 125 -28.28 1.88 4.34
N THR A 126 -28.77 0.72 3.89
CA THR A 126 -28.66 -0.53 4.67
C THR A 126 -27.30 -1.15 4.40
N ALA A 127 -26.41 -1.14 5.39
CA ALA A 127 -25.19 -1.93 5.37
C ALA A 127 -25.56 -3.42 5.48
N ARG A 128 -25.22 -4.22 4.47
CA ARG A 128 -25.23 -5.69 4.58
C ARG A 128 -23.82 -6.13 4.95
N SER A 129 -23.66 -6.65 6.16
CA SER A 129 -22.48 -7.44 6.55
C SER A 129 -22.57 -8.83 5.91
N TYR A 130 -21.61 -9.20 5.06
CA TYR A 130 -21.41 -10.60 4.70
C TYR A 130 -20.56 -11.26 5.79
N GLY A 131 -21.23 -11.89 6.75
CA GLY A 131 -20.57 -12.78 7.72
C GLY A 131 -20.43 -14.17 7.11
N THR A 132 -19.19 -14.62 6.90
CA THR A 132 -18.88 -16.02 6.55
C THR A 132 -19.24 -16.89 7.75
N ARG A 133 -20.29 -17.72 7.61
CA ARG A 133 -20.68 -18.70 8.63
C ARG A 133 -19.78 -19.93 8.48
N LEU A 134 -18.79 -20.09 9.37
CA LEU A 134 -18.11 -21.36 9.57
C LEU A 134 -19.11 -22.36 10.17
N SER A 135 -19.41 -23.43 9.44
CA SER A 135 -20.15 -24.57 9.96
C SER A 135 -19.19 -25.46 10.77
N ALA A 136 -19.37 -25.49 12.09
CA ALA A 136 -18.92 -26.60 12.92
C ALA A 136 -20.09 -27.60 13.02
N GLY A 137 -19.79 -28.88 12.81
CA GLY A 137 -20.78 -29.95 12.69
C GLY A 137 -21.42 -30.40 14.00
N GLY A 138 -22.42 -31.25 13.82
CA GLY A 138 -23.11 -32.07 14.82
C GLY A 138 -24.05 -33.02 14.09
#